data_AF-A0A7X4DM61-F1
#
_entry.id   AF-A0A7X4DM61-F1
#
_cell.length_a   1.000
_cell.length_b   1.000
_cell.length_c   1.000
_cell.angle_alpha   90.00
_cell.angle_beta   90.00
_cell.angle_gamma   90.00
#
_symmetry.space_group_name_H-M   'P 1'
#
loop_
_entity.id
_entity.type
_entity.pdbx_description
1 polymer ?
#
loop_
_entity_poly.entity_id
_entity_poly.type
_entity_poly.pdbx_seq_one_letter_code
_entity_poly.pdbx_strand_id
1 'polypeptide(L)'
;MKAITLRNVPPDLAEALKQEKRRRGQSLNRTAIDLLKQSLGVGAPRSNGLERLAGGWSDERARDFERVLAPFGEIDPEMWR
;
A
#
# COMPACT_ATOMS: atom_id res chain seq x y z
N MET A 1 29.08 -2.67 -2.47
CA MET A 1 29.19 -4.04 -3.02
C MET A 1 29.58 -3.96 -4.48
N LYS A 2 30.34 -4.94 -4.99
CA LYS A 2 30.56 -5.10 -6.43
C LYS A 2 29.25 -5.44 -7.15
N ALA A 3 29.19 -5.21 -8.45
CA ALA A 3 28.03 -5.55 -9.27
C ALA A 3 27.70 -7.05 -9.17
N ILE A 4 26.41 -7.38 -9.06
CA ILE A 4 25.90 -8.74 -9.09
C ILE A 4 25.30 -8.97 -10.49
N THR A 5 25.73 -10.02 -11.18
CA THR A 5 25.17 -10.42 -12.47
C THR A 5 24.28 -11.65 -12.27
N LEU A 6 22.99 -11.50 -12.57
CA LEU A 6 22.07 -12.64 -12.67
C LEU A 6 22.28 -13.33 -14.02
N ARG A 7 22.77 -14.57 -14.01
CA ARG A 7 23.01 -15.37 -15.22
C ARG A 7 21.83 -16.33 -15.44
N ASN A 8 21.61 -16.72 -16.70
CA ASN A 8 20.58 -17.69 -17.08
C ASN A 8 19.16 -17.30 -16.60
N VAL A 9 18.82 -16.01 -16.68
CA VAL A 9 17.48 -15.52 -16.33
C VAL A 9 16.47 -16.15 -17.31
N PRO A 10 15.46 -16.90 -16.82
CA PRO A 10 14.44 -17.48 -17.68
C PRO A 10 13.71 -16.42 -18.53
N PRO A 11 13.35 -16.70 -19.79
CA PRO A 11 12.72 -15.71 -20.68
C PRO A 11 11.43 -15.12 -20.14
N ASP A 12 10.60 -15.95 -19.49
CA ASP A 12 9.37 -15.55 -18.81
C ASP A 12 9.64 -14.56 -17.67
N LEU A 13 10.66 -14.82 -16.84
CA LEU A 13 11.08 -13.90 -15.79
C LEU A 13 11.63 -12.59 -16.34
N ALA A 14 12.39 -12.63 -17.44
CA ALA A 14 12.89 -11.43 -18.10
C ALA A 14 11.75 -10.56 -18.66
N GLU A 15 10.72 -11.16 -19.25
CA GLU A 15 9.53 -10.44 -19.71
C GLU A 15 8.71 -9.88 -18.55
N ALA A 16 8.50 -10.66 -17.48
CA ALA A 16 7.83 -10.17 -16.28
C ALA A 16 8.55 -8.95 -15.67
N LEU A 17 9.89 -8.97 -15.62
CA LEU A 17 10.69 -7.83 -15.16
C LEU A 17 10.55 -6.61 -16.06
N LYS A 18 10.49 -6.78 -17.39
CA LYS A 18 10.25 -5.67 -18.33
C LYS A 18 8.86 -5.07 -18.18
N GLN A 19 7.84 -5.90 -17.97
CA GLN A 19 6.46 -5.44 -17.74
C GLN A 19 6.37 -4.67 -16.42
N GLU A 20 6.95 -5.19 -15.35
CA GLU A 20 6.95 -4.53 -14.04
C GLU A 20 7.73 -3.21 -14.07
N LYS A 21 8.86 -3.18 -14.80
CA LYS A 21 9.61 -1.95 -15.07
C LYS A 21 8.71 -0.87 -15.70
N ARG A 22 7.94 -1.23 -16.73
CA ARG A 22 7.00 -0.31 -17.41
C ARG A 22 5.90 0.14 -16.45
N ARG A 23 5.32 -0.77 -15.68
CA ARG A 23 4.26 -0.49 -14.70
C ARG A 23 4.71 0.50 -13.63
N ARG A 24 5.96 0.40 -13.16
CA ARG A 24 6.54 1.28 -12.12
C ARG A 24 7.16 2.56 -12.68
N GLY A 25 7.43 2.65 -13.98
CA GLY A 25 8.15 3.78 -14.58
C GLY A 25 9.61 3.90 -14.11
N GLN A 26 10.24 2.79 -13.70
CA GLN A 26 11.57 2.75 -13.11
C GLN A 26 12.62 2.13 -14.06
N SER A 27 13.90 2.22 -13.69
CA SER A 27 14.95 1.45 -14.40
C SER A 27 14.83 -0.05 -14.10
N LEU A 28 15.34 -0.89 -14.99
CA LEU A 28 15.31 -2.35 -14.81
C LEU A 28 16.08 -2.78 -13.55
N ASN A 29 17.25 -2.17 -13.32
CA ASN A 29 18.05 -2.43 -12.12
C ASN A 29 17.29 -2.04 -10.85
N ARG A 30 16.64 -0.87 -10.82
CA ARG A 30 15.85 -0.46 -9.65
C ARG A 30 14.69 -1.40 -9.39
N THR A 31 13.97 -1.78 -10.44
CA THR A 31 12.85 -2.73 -10.37
C THR A 31 13.31 -4.07 -9.81
N ALA A 32 14.43 -4.62 -10.31
CA ALA A 32 14.99 -5.87 -9.83
C ALA A 32 15.41 -5.80 -8.35
N ILE A 33 16.09 -4.72 -7.94
CA ILE A 33 16.48 -4.52 -6.54
C ILE A 33 15.25 -4.42 -5.64
N ASP A 34 14.23 -3.65 -6.02
CA ASP A 34 13.03 -3.47 -5.21
C ASP A 34 12.22 -4.77 -5.07
N LEU A 35 12.16 -5.59 -6.12
CA LEU A 35 11.54 -6.93 -6.06
C LEU A 35 12.33 -7.89 -5.17
N LEU A 36 13.67 -7.90 -5.25
CA LEU A 36 14.52 -8.71 -4.37
C LEU A 36 14.40 -8.29 -2.91
N LYS A 37 14.32 -6.98 -2.66
CA LYS A 37 14.04 -6.43 -1.32
C LYS A 37 12.70 -6.90 -0.78
N GLN A 38 11.67 -6.83 -1.62
CA GLN A 38 10.31 -7.27 -1.27
C GLN A 38 10.23 -8.78 -1.00
N SER A 39 10.96 -9.61 -1.74
CA SER A 39 10.96 -11.07 -1.57
C SER A 39 11.77 -11.50 -0.34
N LEU A 40 12.88 -10.83 -0.07
CA LEU A 40 13.76 -11.12 1.07
C LEU A 40 13.34 -10.40 2.36
N GLY A 41 12.30 -9.56 2.31
CA GLY A 41 11.83 -8.79 3.47
C GLY A 41 12.83 -7.75 3.98
N VAL A 42 13.76 -7.29 3.14
CA VAL A 42 14.80 -6.31 3.50
C VAL A 42 14.54 -4.96 2.85
N GLY A 43 14.28 -3.94 3.64
CA GLY A 43 14.01 -2.58 3.16
C GLY A 43 12.80 -1.94 3.85
N ALA A 44 12.26 -0.87 3.27
CA ALA A 44 11.10 -0.17 3.81
C ALA A 44 9.91 -1.13 3.98
N PRO A 45 9.04 -0.89 4.99
CA PRO A 45 7.85 -1.70 5.22
C PRO A 45 7.05 -1.87 3.92
N ARG A 46 6.42 -3.03 3.73
CA ARG A 46 5.50 -3.24 2.61
C ARG A 46 4.37 -2.22 2.74
N SER A 47 4.43 -1.16 1.94
CA SER A 47 3.32 -0.22 1.83
C SER A 47 2.21 -0.89 1.05
N ASN A 48 1.07 -1.11 1.71
CA ASN A 48 -0.17 -1.51 1.04
C ASN A 48 -0.91 -0.31 0.44
N GLY A 49 -0.30 0.89 0.46
CA GLY A 49 -0.89 2.14 -0.03
C GLY A 49 -1.95 2.74 0.90
N LEU A 50 -2.32 2.07 1.99
CA LEU A 50 -3.27 2.60 2.97
C LEU A 50 -2.69 3.75 3.80
N GLU A 51 -1.36 3.88 3.86
CA GLU A 51 -0.71 5.03 4.52
C GLU A 51 -1.09 6.37 3.88
N ARG A 52 -1.46 6.40 2.59
CA ARG A 52 -1.98 7.62 1.94
C ARG A 52 -3.37 8.00 2.46
N LEU A 53 -4.11 7.02 2.99
CA LEU A 53 -5.39 7.23 3.67
C LEU A 53 -5.18 7.47 5.17
N ALA A 54 -3.97 7.22 5.69
CA ALA A 54 -3.63 7.54 7.05
C ALA A 54 -3.50 9.07 7.17
N GLY A 55 -4.57 9.67 7.69
CA GLY A 55 -4.65 11.06 8.11
C GLY A 55 -5.50 11.15 9.37
N GLY A 56 -5.41 12.27 10.07
CA GLY A 56 -6.25 12.56 11.23
C GLY A 56 -7.44 13.44 10.85
N TRP A 57 -8.45 13.43 11.71
CA TRP A 57 -9.50 14.45 11.68
C TRP A 57 -9.02 15.67 12.45
N SER A 58 -9.34 16.87 11.98
CA SER A 58 -9.23 18.04 12.86
C SER A 58 -10.30 17.92 13.94
N ASP A 59 -10.04 18.50 15.12
CA ASP A 59 -11.01 18.48 16.22
C ASP A 59 -12.37 19.05 15.81
N GLU A 60 -12.39 20.04 14.92
CA GLU A 60 -13.61 20.60 14.35
C GLU A 60 -14.40 19.57 13.52
N ARG A 61 -13.73 18.86 12.60
CA ARG A 61 -14.38 17.81 11.80
C ARG A 61 -14.87 16.66 12.68
N ALA A 62 -14.10 16.29 13.71
CA ALA A 62 -14.49 15.24 14.64
C ALA A 62 -15.78 15.60 15.38
N ARG A 63 -15.86 16.82 15.94
CA ARG A 63 -17.06 17.33 16.60
C ARG A 63 -18.27 17.40 15.66
N ASP A 64 -18.08 17.87 14.43
CA ASP A 64 -19.15 17.94 13.45
C ASP A 64 -19.71 16.55 13.11
N PHE A 65 -18.85 15.54 13.00
CA PHE A 65 -19.25 14.16 12.74
C PHE A 65 -19.94 13.49 13.92
N GLU A 66 -19.43 13.69 15.14
CA GLU A 66 -20.10 13.22 16.36
C GLU A 66 -21.52 13.81 16.48
N ARG A 67 -21.67 15.11 16.18
CA ARG A 67 -22.99 15.78 16.18
C ARG A 67 -23.95 15.14 15.18
N VAL A 68 -23.47 14.77 13.99
CA VAL A 68 -24.30 14.12 12.95
C VAL A 68 -24.64 12.68 13.32
N LEU A 69 -23.73 11.97 13.99
CA LEU A 69 -23.94 10.58 14.42
C LEU A 69 -24.79 10.43 15.67
N ALA A 70 -24.88 11.46 16.52
CA ALA A 70 -25.58 11.38 17.81
C ALA A 70 -26.99 10.75 17.73
N PRO A 71 -27.86 11.09 16.76
CA PRO A 71 -29.20 10.49 16.66
C PRO A 71 -29.20 9.00 16.33
N PHE A 72 -28.15 8.47 15.70
CA PHE A 72 -28.03 7.06 15.34
C PHE A 72 -27.61 6.18 16.52
N GLY A 73 -27.15 6.78 17.63
CA GLY A 73 -26.83 6.08 18.87
C GLY A 73 -28.03 5.93 19.80
N GLU A 74 -29.16 6.56 19.49
CA GLU A 74 -30.37 6.47 20.29
C GLU A 74 -31.08 5.14 20.06
N ILE A 75 -31.47 4.50 21.17
CA ILE A 75 -32.27 3.29 21.13
C ILE A 75 -33.68 3.67 20.70
N ASP A 76 -34.11 3.17 19.54
CA ASP A 76 -35.51 3.21 19.14
C ASP A 76 -36.29 2.14 19.93
N PRO A 77 -37.14 2.55 20.90
CA PRO A 77 -37.88 1.62 21.74
C PRO A 77 -38.98 0.87 20.98
N GLU A 78 -39.43 1.37 19.83
CA GLU A 78 -40.41 0.69 18.99
C GLU A 78 -39.77 -0.45 18.19
N MET A 79 -38.49 -0.31 17.79
CA MET A 79 -37.73 -1.40 17.16
C MET A 79 -37.19 -2.44 18.15
N TRP A 80 -37.17 -2.16 19.45
CA TRP A 80 -36.63 -3.06 20.49
C TRP A 80 -37.72 -3.73 21.35
N ARG A 81 -38.94 -3.86 20.82
CA ARG A 81 -40.00 -4.74 21.37
C ARG A 81 -40.05 -6.05 20.61
#